data_AF-A0AA38M245-F1
#
_entry.id   AF-A0AA38M245-F1
#
_cell.length_a   1.000
_cell.length_b   1.000
_cell.length_c   1.000
_cell.angle_alpha   90.00
_cell.angle_beta   90.00
_cell.angle_gamma   90.00
#
_symmetry.space_group_name_H-M   'P 1'
#
loop_
_entity.id
_entity.type
_entity.pdbx_description
1 polymer ?
#
loop_
_entity_poly.entity_id
_entity_poly.type
_entity_poly.pdbx_seq_one_letter_code
_entity_poly.pdbx_strand_id
1 'polypeptide(L)'
;MVLSKPQNVQNDLQSGFLSCQNYIHTLLNVTFNRNDLLDWFQGLCGHLTTIIGLIGTYYKQTRDKAAPTQNTILLYLTQVLTSLSLLINTFVLEEEIGLVLTEARKCVIKQISCCLESIEVSLSCTPAVTDPSGNFVRWMDAALERVSEITLHNGKTKALETYTETRQIFEEVLSHAMSIAQVSLPQDSKIIRGSCQTVLNTLASLQTELDNPTTNPSMVHLFVDACSHKLCHLEKKVNTAVLKLCLKTFSQFTTPLEKIRHFCFEGEKRVGDELDSLVADFDLHVDRIMQIGLFAVSCSSDCARGVKIRSCLASLEALESELVPSLTAVLLEKSPHNRNCAEILMRHWLDQAVALQKLIFLIIDPFAFSQVIYEEAAEIVDVLSSTIRKSSMIEQRDVVSLLVVTKVLQSFLSQSQSEFSDNEANKVKTKLKDYNEVLEEVETASKLLLSGDNNDPENSKRVLKRCKILLIVLKRIWVCFADDVFEKNKSQVVEKPVLELPSIDSLQLQPTGNPFLDHIINRGKQILQERSVLYRTPIKKKTGSAKAMKSQQIPLSKLVHLRKLSFVNITSNEPSLDLQITDILNEMTTLSTSLKPNTTKTI
;
A
#
# COMPACT_ATOMS: atom_id res chain seq x y z
N MET A 1 -12.86 20.58 -45.90
CA MET A 1 -13.05 21.47 -44.73
C MET A 1 -13.67 20.62 -43.62
N VAL A 2 -13.07 20.32 -42.47
CA VAL A 2 -11.85 20.75 -41.77
C VAL A 2 -11.40 19.54 -40.93
N LEU A 3 -10.28 18.91 -41.30
CA LEU A 3 -9.62 17.81 -40.55
C LEU A 3 -8.35 18.37 -39.86
N SER A 4 -8.48 19.47 -39.13
CA SER A 4 -7.37 20.18 -38.49
C SER A 4 -7.65 20.54 -37.02
N LYS A 5 -8.18 19.60 -36.23
CA LYS A 5 -8.56 19.84 -34.81
C LYS A 5 -7.60 19.30 -33.72
N PRO A 6 -6.92 18.14 -33.84
CA PRO A 6 -6.14 17.63 -32.71
C PRO A 6 -4.84 18.42 -32.45
N GLN A 7 -4.28 19.07 -33.47
CA GLN A 7 -3.00 19.77 -33.36
C GLN A 7 -3.11 21.12 -32.62
N ASN A 8 -4.27 21.79 -32.68
CA ASN A 8 -4.48 23.04 -31.95
C ASN A 8 -4.59 22.81 -30.43
N VAL A 9 -5.34 21.79 -30.00
CA VAL A 9 -5.51 21.49 -28.57
C VAL A 9 -4.17 21.10 -27.91
N GLN A 10 -3.30 20.40 -28.64
CA GLN A 10 -1.98 20.01 -28.12
C GLN A 10 -1.03 21.22 -27.96
N ASN A 11 -1.05 22.16 -28.90
CA ASN A 11 -0.27 23.41 -28.78
C ASN A 11 -0.80 24.29 -27.65
N ASP A 12 -2.13 24.38 -27.48
CA ASP A 12 -2.76 25.11 -26.39
C ASP A 12 -2.41 24.50 -25.03
N LEU A 13 -2.37 23.17 -24.93
CA LEU A 13 -1.92 22.45 -23.74
C LEU A 13 -0.45 22.76 -23.39
N GLN A 14 0.46 22.70 -24.36
CA GLN A 14 1.88 23.03 -24.14
C GLN A 14 2.07 24.47 -23.66
N SER A 15 1.38 25.42 -24.28
CA SER A 15 1.37 26.82 -23.84
C SER A 15 0.81 26.97 -22.42
N GLY A 16 -0.27 26.25 -22.11
CA GLY A 16 -0.88 26.22 -20.78
C GLY A 16 0.08 25.68 -19.70
N PHE A 17 0.75 24.55 -19.96
CA PHE A 17 1.73 23.97 -19.05
C PHE A 17 2.88 24.94 -18.77
N LEU A 18 3.49 25.51 -19.82
CA LEU A 18 4.59 26.47 -19.68
C LEU A 18 4.16 27.71 -18.88
N SER A 19 2.96 28.24 -19.15
CA SER A 19 2.42 29.38 -18.42
C SER A 19 2.22 29.05 -16.93
N CYS A 20 1.68 27.88 -16.61
CA CYS A 20 1.47 27.46 -15.23
C CYS A 20 2.79 27.18 -14.49
N GLN A 21 3.77 26.57 -15.16
CA GLN A 21 5.12 26.35 -14.62
C GLN A 21 5.83 27.68 -14.29
N ASN A 22 5.78 28.64 -15.22
CA ASN A 22 6.34 29.97 -14.97
C ASN A 22 5.64 30.65 -13.79
N TYR A 23 4.31 30.52 -13.71
CA TYR A 23 3.52 31.10 -12.62
C TYR A 23 3.89 30.50 -11.26
N ILE A 24 3.98 29.17 -11.14
CA ILE A 24 4.27 28.52 -9.85
C ILE A 24 5.67 28.88 -9.33
N HIS A 25 6.65 29.08 -10.21
CA HIS A 25 8.00 29.52 -9.80
C HIS A 25 8.02 30.93 -9.18
N THR A 26 6.98 31.75 -9.40
CA THR A 26 6.85 33.05 -8.73
C THR A 26 6.49 32.94 -7.24
N LEU A 27 6.06 31.75 -6.77
CA LEU A 27 5.64 31.50 -5.37
C LEU A 27 6.68 31.92 -4.34
N LEU A 28 7.97 31.81 -4.65
CA LEU A 28 9.05 32.19 -3.73
C LEU A 28 9.14 33.71 -3.50
N ASN A 29 8.57 34.51 -4.40
CA ASN A 29 8.58 35.97 -4.32
C ASN A 29 7.30 36.53 -3.66
N VAL A 30 6.30 35.69 -3.40
CA VAL A 30 5.03 36.10 -2.80
C VAL A 30 5.23 36.35 -1.31
N THR A 31 4.77 37.49 -0.82
CA THR A 31 4.84 37.79 0.62
C THR A 31 3.84 36.92 1.42
N PHE A 32 3.91 36.95 2.74
CA PHE A 32 2.90 36.29 3.59
C PHE A 32 1.64 37.15 3.79
N ASN A 33 1.50 38.27 3.06
CA ASN A 33 0.30 39.09 3.12
C ASN A 33 -0.89 38.30 2.55
N ARG A 34 -1.96 38.19 3.34
CA ARG A 34 -3.16 37.45 2.99
C ARG A 34 -3.73 37.82 1.63
N ASN A 35 -3.81 39.11 1.28
CA ASN A 35 -4.40 39.53 0.00
C ASN A 35 -3.51 39.08 -1.18
N ASP A 36 -2.19 39.27 -1.06
CA ASP A 36 -1.23 38.84 -2.08
C ASP A 36 -1.25 37.31 -2.25
N LEU A 37 -1.34 36.55 -1.14
CA LEU A 37 -1.46 35.09 -1.15
C LEU A 37 -2.75 34.61 -1.80
N LEU A 38 -3.89 35.25 -1.48
CA LEU A 38 -5.20 34.90 -2.04
C LEU A 38 -5.25 35.18 -3.54
N ASP A 39 -4.79 36.35 -3.97
CA ASP A 39 -4.77 36.73 -5.38
C ASP A 39 -3.85 35.81 -6.18
N TRP A 40 -2.68 35.48 -5.62
CA TRP A 40 -1.75 34.54 -6.23
C TRP A 40 -2.35 33.12 -6.33
N PHE A 41 -2.96 32.62 -5.25
CA PHE A 41 -3.56 31.29 -5.24
C PHE A 41 -4.73 31.17 -6.22
N GLN A 42 -5.56 32.21 -6.33
CA GLN A 42 -6.64 32.27 -7.33
C GLN A 42 -6.08 32.26 -8.76
N GLY A 43 -4.99 32.99 -9.01
CA GLY A 43 -4.29 32.94 -10.30
C GLY A 43 -3.81 31.53 -10.65
N LEU A 44 -3.17 30.83 -9.70
CA LEU A 44 -2.74 29.44 -9.88
C LEU A 44 -3.92 28.51 -10.20
N CYS A 45 -5.01 28.62 -9.44
CA CYS A 45 -6.23 27.83 -9.69
C CYS A 45 -6.81 28.10 -11.08
N GLY A 46 -6.76 29.35 -11.57
CA GLY A 46 -7.20 29.70 -12.92
C GLY A 46 -6.36 29.03 -14.02
N HIS A 47 -5.04 29.02 -13.87
CA HIS A 47 -4.14 28.30 -14.79
C HIS A 47 -4.43 26.79 -14.79
N LEU A 48 -4.54 26.18 -13.61
CA LEU A 48 -4.84 24.75 -13.48
C LEU A 48 -6.22 24.38 -14.05
N THR A 49 -7.25 25.19 -13.80
CA THR A 49 -8.59 25.01 -14.38
C THR A 49 -8.56 25.00 -15.90
N THR A 50 -7.79 25.91 -16.49
CA THR A 50 -7.62 25.98 -17.94
C THR A 50 -6.97 24.71 -18.48
N ILE A 51 -5.88 24.25 -17.85
CA ILE A 51 -5.18 23.01 -18.23
C ILE A 51 -6.13 21.80 -18.13
N ILE A 52 -6.84 21.64 -17.01
CA ILE A 52 -7.76 20.51 -16.79
C ILE A 52 -8.90 20.52 -17.82
N GLY A 53 -9.45 21.70 -18.14
CA GLY A 53 -10.47 21.85 -19.19
C GLY A 53 -9.96 21.44 -20.58
N LEU A 54 -8.71 21.80 -20.91
CA LEU A 54 -8.06 21.39 -22.16
C LEU A 54 -7.80 19.87 -22.20
N ILE A 55 -7.36 19.26 -21.09
CA ILE A 55 -7.18 17.81 -20.96
C ILE A 55 -8.52 17.08 -21.17
N GLY A 56 -9.60 17.56 -20.55
CA GLY A 56 -10.94 17.00 -20.75
C GLY A 56 -11.40 17.09 -22.21
N THR A 57 -11.10 18.21 -22.89
CA THR A 57 -11.40 18.38 -24.31
C THR A 57 -10.57 17.43 -25.19
N TYR A 58 -9.28 17.24 -24.88
CA TYR A 58 -8.39 16.31 -25.57
C TYR A 58 -8.90 14.86 -25.48
N TYR A 59 -9.36 14.42 -24.29
CA TYR A 59 -9.89 13.07 -24.10
C TYR A 59 -11.23 12.84 -24.81
N LYS A 60 -12.12 13.84 -24.83
CA LYS A 60 -13.36 13.77 -25.62
C LYS A 60 -13.09 13.57 -27.12
N GLN A 61 -11.96 14.06 -27.62
CA GLN A 61 -11.55 13.93 -29.03
C GLN A 61 -10.82 12.63 -29.37
N THR A 62 -10.25 11.91 -28.39
CA THR A 62 -9.35 10.74 -28.59
C THR A 62 -9.95 9.38 -28.16
N ARG A 63 -11.29 9.33 -28.07
CA ARG A 63 -12.19 8.36 -27.39
C ARG A 63 -11.88 6.84 -27.39
N ASP A 64 -10.95 6.30 -28.19
CA ASP A 64 -10.79 4.85 -28.40
C ASP A 64 -9.40 4.24 -28.08
N LYS A 65 -8.38 5.00 -27.64
CA LYS A 65 -6.99 4.47 -27.56
C LYS A 65 -6.22 4.60 -26.23
N ALA A 66 -6.82 5.08 -25.12
CA ALA A 66 -6.02 5.64 -24.01
C ALA A 66 -6.38 5.22 -22.57
N ALA A 67 -7.08 4.10 -22.34
CA ALA A 67 -7.46 3.67 -20.98
C ALA A 67 -6.31 3.65 -19.93
N PRO A 68 -5.10 3.10 -20.21
CA PRO A 68 -4.01 3.12 -19.24
C PRO A 68 -3.40 4.52 -19.04
N THR A 69 -3.38 5.37 -20.08
CA THR A 69 -2.88 6.75 -20.00
C THR A 69 -3.81 7.62 -19.16
N GLN A 70 -5.12 7.33 -19.14
CA GLN A 70 -6.14 8.07 -18.37
C GLN A 70 -5.91 7.97 -16.86
N ASN A 71 -5.65 6.76 -16.34
CA ASN A 71 -5.42 6.56 -14.91
C ASN A 71 -4.15 7.26 -14.41
N THR A 72 -3.12 7.29 -15.25
CA THR A 72 -1.87 7.99 -14.95
C THR A 72 -2.08 9.50 -14.91
N ILE A 73 -2.85 10.07 -15.86
CA ILE A 73 -3.17 11.50 -15.83
C ILE A 73 -4.06 11.85 -14.63
N LEU A 74 -5.07 11.03 -14.33
CA LEU A 74 -5.93 11.23 -13.16
C LEU A 74 -5.12 11.21 -11.85
N LEU A 75 -4.13 10.32 -11.75
CA LEU A 75 -3.19 10.28 -10.62
C LEU A 75 -2.45 11.61 -10.47
N TYR A 76 -1.85 12.14 -11.53
CA TYR A 76 -1.12 13.41 -11.46
C TYR A 76 -2.04 14.60 -11.16
N LEU A 77 -3.26 14.62 -11.70
CA LEU A 77 -4.24 15.66 -11.36
C LEU A 77 -4.67 15.59 -9.90
N THR A 78 -4.91 14.39 -9.37
CA THR A 78 -5.19 14.18 -7.95
C THR A 78 -4.01 14.65 -7.10
N GLN A 79 -2.77 14.39 -7.54
CA GLN A 79 -1.57 14.88 -6.85
C GLN A 79 -1.43 16.40 -6.82
N VAL A 80 -1.81 17.07 -7.90
CA VAL A 80 -1.86 18.54 -7.92
C VAL A 80 -2.82 19.04 -6.83
N LEU A 81 -4.01 18.45 -6.69
CA LEU A 81 -4.95 18.81 -5.62
C LEU A 81 -4.37 18.57 -4.22
N THR A 82 -3.71 17.43 -4.00
CA THR A 82 -3.04 17.12 -2.73
C THR A 82 -1.95 18.15 -2.40
N SER A 83 -1.16 18.54 -3.41
CA SER A 83 -0.10 19.57 -3.26
C SER A 83 -0.69 20.95 -2.96
N LEU A 84 -1.84 21.30 -3.55
CA LEU A 84 -2.55 22.54 -3.24
C LEU A 84 -3.07 22.55 -1.78
N SER A 85 -3.50 21.41 -1.24
CA SER A 85 -3.89 21.30 0.17
C SER A 85 -2.71 21.57 1.11
N LEU A 86 -1.53 21.03 0.81
CA LEU A 86 -0.29 21.36 1.54
C LEU A 86 0.02 22.87 1.45
N LEU A 87 -0.15 23.46 0.26
CA LEU A 87 0.10 24.89 0.06
C LEU A 87 -0.85 25.77 0.89
N ILE A 88 -2.14 25.45 0.93
CA ILE A 88 -3.13 26.15 1.76
C ILE A 88 -2.71 26.08 3.23
N ASN A 89 -2.38 24.89 3.72
CA ASN A 89 -1.96 24.72 5.12
C ASN A 89 -0.65 25.48 5.42
N THR A 90 0.24 25.56 4.44
CA THR A 90 1.47 26.36 4.54
C THR A 90 1.13 27.84 4.67
N PHE A 91 0.26 28.39 3.81
CA PHE A 91 -0.15 29.79 3.86
C PHE A 91 -0.85 30.18 5.16
N VAL A 92 -1.74 29.32 5.67
CA VAL A 92 -2.40 29.54 6.97
C VAL A 92 -1.35 29.64 8.08
N LEU A 93 -0.38 28.73 8.11
CA LEU A 93 0.68 28.74 9.12
C LEU A 93 1.60 29.96 8.97
N GLU A 94 1.95 30.36 7.74
CA GLU A 94 2.75 31.55 7.46
C GLU A 94 2.07 32.85 7.93
N GLU A 95 0.74 32.96 7.78
CA GLU A 95 -0.06 34.07 8.31
C GLU A 95 -0.02 34.10 9.85
N GLU A 96 -0.14 32.94 10.50
CA GLU A 96 -0.12 32.83 11.97
C GLU A 96 1.23 33.19 12.58
N ILE A 97 2.33 32.76 11.96
CA ILE A 97 3.69 32.97 12.51
C ILE A 97 4.38 34.23 11.97
N GLY A 98 3.85 34.84 10.90
CA GLY A 98 4.45 36.01 10.24
C GLY A 98 5.79 35.74 9.57
N LEU A 99 6.02 34.51 9.11
CA LEU A 99 7.28 34.08 8.45
C LEU A 99 6.95 33.22 7.24
N VAL A 100 7.70 33.42 6.14
CA VAL A 100 7.62 32.57 4.95
C VAL A 100 8.35 31.24 5.22
N LEU A 101 7.71 30.12 4.89
CA LEU A 101 8.24 28.77 5.02
C LEU A 101 8.80 28.30 3.67
N THR A 102 9.99 28.81 3.33
CA THR A 102 10.62 28.63 2.01
C THR A 102 10.77 27.17 1.59
N GLU A 103 11.18 26.27 2.49
CA GLU A 103 11.38 24.86 2.14
C GLU A 103 10.05 24.12 1.89
N ALA A 104 9.00 24.43 2.65
CA ALA A 104 7.65 23.92 2.39
C ALA A 104 7.12 24.40 1.04
N ARG A 105 7.32 25.69 0.69
CA ARG A 105 6.96 26.23 -0.63
C ARG A 105 7.75 25.55 -1.76
N LYS A 106 9.05 25.33 -1.60
CA LYS A 106 9.88 24.61 -2.58
C LYS A 106 9.40 23.17 -2.81
N CYS A 107 9.02 22.47 -1.74
CA CYS A 107 8.45 21.13 -1.82
C CYS A 107 7.19 21.12 -2.71
N VAL A 108 6.26 22.05 -2.48
CA VAL A 108 5.05 22.20 -3.30
C VAL A 108 5.37 22.51 -4.77
N ILE A 109 6.31 23.44 -5.03
CA ILE A 109 6.73 23.78 -6.40
C ILE A 109 7.26 22.53 -7.11
N LYS A 110 8.16 21.79 -6.46
CA LYS A 110 8.76 20.56 -7.00
C LYS A 110 7.68 19.52 -7.33
N GLN A 111 6.72 19.31 -6.44
CA GLN A 111 5.64 18.33 -6.62
C GLN A 111 4.71 18.71 -7.79
N ILE A 112 4.21 19.95 -7.82
CA ILE A 112 3.30 20.39 -8.88
C ILE A 112 4.01 20.43 -10.23
N SER A 113 5.25 20.96 -10.31
CA SER A 113 6.00 20.97 -11.57
C SER A 113 6.24 19.56 -12.11
N CYS A 114 6.63 18.62 -11.25
CA CYS A 114 6.82 17.21 -11.64
C CYS A 114 5.52 16.57 -12.15
N CYS A 115 4.38 16.87 -11.51
CA CYS A 115 3.07 16.39 -11.97
C CYS A 115 2.71 16.96 -13.35
N LEU A 116 2.92 18.26 -13.57
CA LEU A 116 2.63 18.91 -14.86
C LEU A 116 3.50 18.34 -15.99
N GLU A 117 4.82 18.18 -15.75
CA GLU A 117 5.74 17.55 -16.70
C GLU A 117 5.31 16.12 -17.02
N SER A 118 4.92 15.35 -16.01
CA SER A 118 4.52 13.95 -16.19
C SER A 118 3.19 13.82 -16.95
N ILE A 119 2.25 14.76 -16.76
CA ILE A 119 1.03 14.86 -17.58
C ILE A 119 1.40 15.16 -19.03
N GLU A 120 2.28 16.13 -19.28
CA GLU A 120 2.72 16.49 -20.63
C GLU A 120 3.38 15.30 -21.36
N VAL A 121 4.26 14.57 -20.68
CA VAL A 121 4.89 13.35 -21.20
C VAL A 121 3.86 12.26 -21.49
N SER A 122 2.89 12.07 -20.59
CA SER A 122 1.82 11.07 -20.73
C SER A 122 0.91 11.37 -21.92
N LEU A 123 0.64 12.64 -22.21
CA LEU A 123 -0.13 13.08 -23.38
C LEU A 123 0.65 12.95 -24.69
N SER A 124 1.98 13.04 -24.63
CA SER A 124 2.87 13.02 -25.80
C SER A 124 3.27 11.62 -26.25
N CYS A 125 3.20 10.62 -25.36
CA CYS A 125 3.60 9.25 -25.65
C CYS A 125 2.45 8.44 -26.29
N THR A 126 2.73 7.69 -27.36
CA THR A 126 1.85 6.60 -27.80
C THR A 126 1.79 5.53 -26.71
N PRO A 127 0.67 4.80 -26.53
CA PRO A 127 0.50 3.85 -25.43
C PRO A 127 1.48 2.68 -25.59
N ALA A 128 2.71 2.88 -25.13
CA ALA A 128 3.73 1.86 -25.08
C ALA A 128 3.49 1.03 -23.83
N VAL A 129 3.04 -0.20 -24.07
CA VAL A 129 3.14 -1.39 -23.23
C VAL A 129 2.70 -1.18 -21.77
N THR A 130 1.58 -1.84 -21.44
CA THR A 130 1.13 -2.21 -20.09
C THR A 130 2.21 -2.02 -19.04
N ASP A 131 1.88 -1.19 -18.05
CA ASP A 131 2.65 -0.95 -16.85
C ASP A 131 3.55 -2.16 -16.49
N PRO A 132 4.89 -2.07 -16.67
CA PRO A 132 5.80 -3.17 -16.39
C PRO A 132 5.82 -3.52 -14.90
N SER A 133 5.20 -2.71 -14.02
CA SER A 133 4.95 -3.03 -12.62
C SER A 133 3.82 -4.07 -12.44
N GLY A 134 3.75 -5.05 -13.35
CA GLY A 134 2.72 -6.07 -13.43
C GLY A 134 2.38 -6.62 -12.05
N ASN A 135 1.17 -6.28 -11.60
CA ASN A 135 0.59 -6.68 -10.33
C ASN A 135 0.83 -8.18 -10.06
N PHE A 136 1.34 -8.54 -8.87
CA PHE A 136 1.55 -9.95 -8.47
C PHE A 136 0.36 -10.84 -8.81
N VAL A 137 -0.86 -10.34 -8.55
CA VAL A 137 -2.13 -11.01 -8.85
C VAL A 137 -2.30 -11.28 -10.36
N ARG A 138 -1.98 -10.29 -11.21
CA ARG A 138 -2.08 -10.45 -12.68
C ARG A 138 -1.08 -11.46 -13.21
N TRP A 139 0.15 -11.45 -12.69
CA TRP A 139 1.14 -12.47 -13.05
C TRP A 139 0.72 -13.86 -12.56
N MET A 140 0.13 -13.95 -11.37
CA MET A 140 -0.37 -15.20 -10.82
C MET A 140 -1.50 -15.78 -11.68
N ASP A 141 -2.47 -14.95 -12.07
CA ASP A 141 -3.56 -15.34 -12.96
C ASP A 141 -3.04 -15.78 -14.34
N ALA A 142 -2.13 -15.00 -14.94
CA ALA A 142 -1.50 -15.35 -16.21
C ALA A 142 -0.69 -16.65 -16.12
N ALA A 143 -0.01 -16.89 -14.99
CA ALA A 143 0.76 -18.12 -14.77
C ALA A 143 -0.15 -19.35 -14.71
N LEU A 144 -1.27 -19.25 -13.99
CA LEU A 144 -2.24 -20.33 -13.85
C LEU A 144 -3.01 -20.61 -15.14
N GLU A 145 -3.31 -19.57 -15.91
CA GLU A 145 -3.89 -19.71 -17.25
C GLU A 145 -2.89 -20.41 -18.18
N ARG A 146 -1.67 -19.89 -18.33
CA ARG A 146 -0.69 -20.42 -19.28
C ARG A 146 -0.20 -21.83 -18.95
N VAL A 147 -0.03 -22.16 -17.66
CA VAL A 147 0.39 -23.51 -17.26
C VAL A 147 -0.68 -24.55 -17.62
N SER A 148 -1.96 -24.19 -17.57
CA SER A 148 -3.07 -25.08 -17.94
C SER A 148 -3.11 -25.42 -19.44
N GLU A 149 -2.46 -24.60 -20.28
CA GLU A 149 -2.37 -24.82 -21.73
C GLU A 149 -1.26 -25.80 -22.12
N ILE A 150 -0.37 -26.16 -21.19
CA ILE A 150 0.69 -27.15 -21.42
C ILE A 150 0.04 -28.52 -21.60
N THR A 151 -0.15 -28.92 -22.86
CA THR A 151 -0.77 -30.18 -23.23
C THR A 151 -0.01 -30.83 -24.40
N LEU A 152 0.12 -32.16 -24.36
CA LEU A 152 0.74 -32.92 -25.46
C LEU A 152 -0.19 -33.09 -26.66
N HIS A 153 -1.47 -32.73 -26.54
CA HIS A 153 -2.47 -32.86 -27.62
C HIS A 153 -2.09 -32.08 -28.88
N ASN A 154 -1.39 -30.95 -28.72
CA ASN A 154 -0.98 -30.08 -29.83
C ASN A 154 0.45 -30.35 -30.32
N GLY A 155 1.05 -31.48 -29.91
CA GLY A 155 2.41 -31.87 -30.24
C GLY A 155 3.46 -31.39 -29.24
N LYS A 156 4.53 -32.18 -29.10
CA LYS A 156 5.62 -31.95 -28.13
C LYS A 156 6.33 -30.60 -28.31
N THR A 157 6.56 -30.17 -29.55
CA THR A 157 7.22 -28.89 -29.85
C THR A 157 6.43 -27.71 -29.30
N LYS A 158 5.11 -27.69 -29.52
CA LYS A 158 4.24 -26.61 -29.04
C LYS A 158 4.07 -26.62 -27.51
N ALA A 159 4.11 -27.80 -26.89
CA ALA A 159 4.16 -27.92 -25.44
C ALA A 159 5.45 -27.33 -24.85
N LEU A 160 6.60 -27.53 -25.52
CA LEU A 160 7.89 -26.99 -25.10
C LEU A 160 7.98 -25.46 -25.28
N GLU A 161 7.43 -24.92 -26.38
CA GLU A 161 7.27 -23.48 -26.57
C GLU A 161 6.39 -22.86 -25.48
N THR A 162 5.24 -23.47 -25.22
CA THR A 162 4.30 -23.03 -24.17
C THR A 162 4.93 -23.11 -22.77
N TYR A 163 5.71 -24.16 -22.50
CA TYR A 163 6.49 -24.27 -21.26
C TYR A 163 7.50 -23.12 -21.11
N THR A 164 8.22 -22.77 -22.19
CA THR A 164 9.22 -21.70 -22.15
C THR A 164 8.60 -20.35 -21.83
N GLU A 165 7.44 -20.04 -22.42
CA GLU A 165 6.67 -18.83 -22.09
C GLU A 165 6.11 -18.89 -20.66
N THR A 166 5.57 -20.04 -20.25
CA THR A 166 5.07 -20.25 -18.87
C THR A 166 6.16 -20.02 -17.83
N ARG A 167 7.38 -20.49 -18.11
CA ARG A 167 8.53 -20.31 -17.23
C ARG A 167 8.86 -18.84 -17.02
N GLN A 168 8.83 -18.01 -18.06
CA GLN A 168 9.07 -16.56 -17.93
C GLN A 168 8.02 -15.90 -17.03
N ILE A 169 6.75 -16.30 -17.18
CA ILE A 169 5.66 -15.79 -16.34
C ILE A 169 5.84 -16.25 -14.88
N PHE A 170 6.27 -17.49 -14.65
CA PHE A 170 6.58 -17.98 -13.30
C PHE A 170 7.73 -17.19 -12.67
N GLU A 171 8.80 -16.91 -13.42
CA GLU A 171 9.92 -16.08 -12.95
C GLU A 171 9.45 -14.69 -12.49
N GLU A 172 8.51 -14.07 -13.21
CA GLU A 172 7.90 -12.80 -12.80
C GLU A 172 7.06 -12.94 -11.53
N VAL A 173 6.20 -13.98 -11.42
CA VAL A 173 5.44 -14.27 -10.18
C VAL A 173 6.36 -14.40 -8.97
N LEU A 174 7.44 -15.19 -9.13
CA LEU A 174 8.38 -15.46 -8.06
C LEU A 174 9.19 -14.22 -7.68
N SER A 175 9.55 -13.38 -8.65
CA SER A 175 10.25 -12.12 -8.41
C SER A 175 9.38 -11.14 -7.63
N HIS A 176 8.08 -11.04 -7.96
CA HIS A 176 7.13 -10.23 -7.22
C HIS A 176 6.89 -10.79 -5.81
N ALA A 177 6.72 -12.10 -5.64
CA ALA A 177 6.64 -12.72 -4.31
C ALA A 177 7.89 -12.43 -3.47
N MET A 178 9.07 -12.47 -4.09
CA MET A 178 10.33 -12.21 -3.40
C MET A 178 10.50 -10.75 -2.98
N SER A 179 9.98 -9.81 -3.78
CA SER A 179 9.97 -8.39 -3.41
C SER A 179 9.12 -8.13 -2.15
N ILE A 180 8.02 -8.87 -1.96
CA ILE A 180 7.20 -8.83 -0.73
C ILE A 180 7.97 -9.48 0.42
N ALA A 181 8.61 -10.63 0.17
CA ALA A 181 9.40 -11.35 1.17
C ALA A 181 10.53 -10.50 1.77
N GLN A 182 11.09 -9.56 1.01
CA GLN A 182 12.20 -8.70 1.47
C GLN A 182 11.80 -7.68 2.53
N VAL A 183 10.55 -7.20 2.51
CA VAL A 183 10.03 -6.23 3.49
C VAL A 183 9.15 -6.89 4.57
N SER A 184 8.80 -8.16 4.37
CA SER A 184 7.96 -8.96 5.27
C SER A 184 8.66 -9.29 6.59
N LEU A 185 7.90 -9.83 7.54
CA LEU A 185 8.45 -10.37 8.78
C LEU A 185 9.44 -11.51 8.50
N PRO A 186 10.50 -11.71 9.30
CA PRO A 186 11.54 -12.70 9.02
C PRO A 186 11.01 -14.13 8.81
N GLN A 187 10.00 -14.53 9.58
CA GLN A 187 9.37 -15.85 9.46
C GLN A 187 8.62 -16.00 8.13
N ASP A 188 7.82 -14.99 7.76
CA ASP A 188 7.06 -14.98 6.51
C ASP A 188 7.99 -14.92 5.29
N SER A 189 9.08 -14.15 5.37
CA SER A 189 10.12 -14.11 4.35
C SER A 189 10.70 -15.50 4.06
N LYS A 190 11.02 -16.26 5.13
CA LYS A 190 11.50 -17.64 5.01
C LYS A 190 10.46 -18.57 4.39
N ILE A 191 9.19 -18.44 4.79
CA ILE A 191 8.08 -19.24 4.26
C ILE A 191 7.85 -18.97 2.76
N ILE A 192 7.87 -17.70 2.35
CA ILE A 192 7.73 -17.32 0.94
C ILE A 192 8.91 -17.88 0.14
N ARG A 193 10.15 -17.71 0.62
CA ARG A 193 11.36 -18.24 -0.05
C ARG A 193 11.29 -19.75 -0.26
N GLY A 194 10.90 -20.51 0.78
CA GLY A 194 10.73 -21.96 0.69
C GLY A 194 9.61 -22.36 -0.29
N SER A 195 8.53 -21.59 -0.33
CA SER A 195 7.42 -21.81 -1.27
C SER A 195 7.87 -21.54 -2.72
N CYS A 196 8.61 -20.46 -2.96
CA CYS A 196 9.21 -20.15 -4.26
C CYS A 196 10.14 -21.29 -4.72
N GLN A 197 11.02 -21.79 -3.86
CA GLN A 197 11.89 -22.93 -4.18
C GLN A 197 11.10 -24.19 -4.53
N THR A 198 9.98 -24.43 -3.86
CA THR A 198 9.09 -25.58 -4.15
C THR A 198 8.44 -25.46 -5.52
N VAL A 199 7.98 -24.25 -5.90
CA VAL A 199 7.44 -23.98 -7.24
C VAL A 199 8.50 -24.24 -8.31
N LEU A 200 9.72 -23.75 -8.09
CA LEU A 200 10.85 -23.95 -9.02
C LEU A 200 11.22 -25.42 -9.21
N ASN A 201 11.27 -26.20 -8.13
CA ASN A 201 11.58 -27.62 -8.22
C ASN A 201 10.50 -28.38 -8.99
N THR A 202 9.23 -27.99 -8.82
CA THR A 202 8.10 -28.60 -9.54
C THR A 202 8.17 -28.24 -11.03
N LEU A 203 8.48 -26.98 -11.35
CA LEU A 203 8.67 -26.52 -12.72
C LEU A 203 9.86 -27.22 -13.42
N ALA A 204 10.97 -27.41 -12.71
CA ALA A 204 12.12 -28.16 -13.23
C ALA A 204 11.82 -29.64 -13.45
N SER A 205 10.96 -30.24 -12.62
CA SER A 205 10.48 -31.62 -12.80
C SER A 205 9.61 -31.74 -14.05
N LEU A 206 8.73 -30.76 -14.30
CA LEU A 206 7.95 -30.67 -15.53
C LEU A 206 8.86 -30.53 -16.75
N GLN A 207 9.91 -29.72 -16.68
CA GLN A 207 10.89 -29.60 -17.76
C GLN A 207 11.55 -30.93 -18.09
N THR A 208 12.01 -31.64 -17.05
CA THR A 208 12.70 -32.92 -17.19
C THR A 208 11.81 -33.96 -17.87
N GLU A 209 10.52 -34.00 -17.54
CA GLU A 209 9.56 -34.88 -18.18
C GLU A 209 9.26 -34.49 -19.65
N LEU A 210 9.20 -33.19 -19.94
CA LEU A 210 9.05 -32.69 -21.32
C LEU A 210 10.28 -32.99 -22.18
N ASP A 211 11.48 -32.90 -21.62
CA ASP A 211 12.73 -33.19 -22.34
C ASP A 211 12.92 -34.70 -22.58
N ASN A 212 12.27 -35.56 -21.80
CA ASN A 212 12.35 -37.02 -21.91
C ASN A 212 11.93 -37.52 -23.32
N PRO A 213 12.73 -38.33 -24.03
CA PRO A 213 12.38 -38.86 -25.36
C PRO A 213 11.06 -39.65 -25.37
N THR A 214 10.71 -40.33 -24.27
CA THR A 214 9.43 -41.04 -24.10
C THR A 214 8.54 -40.30 -23.10
N THR A 215 8.07 -39.12 -23.47
CA THR A 215 7.22 -38.27 -22.62
C THR A 215 5.90 -38.98 -22.27
N ASN A 216 5.58 -39.09 -20.98
CA ASN A 216 4.32 -39.66 -20.52
C ASN A 216 3.24 -38.56 -20.36
N PRO A 217 2.14 -38.59 -21.13
CA PRO A 217 1.07 -37.58 -21.03
C PRO A 217 0.46 -37.45 -19.64
N SER A 218 0.34 -38.55 -18.91
CA SER A 218 -0.24 -38.55 -17.56
C SER A 218 0.68 -37.88 -16.54
N MET A 219 2.00 -38.07 -16.71
CA MET A 219 3.01 -37.41 -15.86
C MET A 219 3.09 -35.91 -16.13
N VAL A 220 3.00 -35.50 -17.41
CA VAL A 220 2.93 -34.08 -17.78
C VAL A 220 1.70 -33.43 -17.15
N HIS A 221 0.52 -34.06 -17.26
CA HIS A 221 -0.70 -33.55 -16.62
C HIS A 221 -0.56 -33.45 -15.09
N LEU A 222 0.01 -34.48 -14.45
CA LEU A 222 0.25 -34.47 -13.01
C LEU A 222 1.18 -33.33 -12.58
N PHE A 223 2.25 -33.06 -13.34
CA PHE A 223 3.17 -31.95 -13.03
C PHE A 223 2.56 -30.58 -13.32
N VAL A 224 1.71 -30.45 -14.34
CA VAL A 224 0.92 -29.22 -14.60
C VAL A 224 -0.04 -28.93 -13.44
N ASP A 225 -0.76 -29.95 -12.96
CA ASP A 225 -1.62 -29.83 -11.77
C ASP A 225 -0.79 -29.48 -10.53
N ALA A 226 0.34 -30.16 -10.33
CA ALA A 226 1.24 -29.88 -9.22
C ALA A 226 1.76 -28.44 -9.25
N CYS A 227 2.19 -27.92 -10.40
CA CYS A 227 2.58 -26.52 -10.58
C CYS A 227 1.45 -25.57 -10.18
N SER A 228 0.23 -25.83 -10.66
CA SER A 228 -0.96 -25.03 -10.34
C SER A 228 -1.25 -25.02 -8.83
N HIS A 229 -1.20 -26.18 -8.19
CA HIS A 229 -1.40 -26.31 -6.75
C HIS A 229 -0.31 -25.58 -5.94
N LYS A 230 0.96 -25.68 -6.34
CA LYS A 230 2.08 -25.01 -5.67
C LYS A 230 2.01 -23.48 -5.85
N LEU A 231 1.58 -23.00 -7.01
CA LEU A 231 1.31 -21.57 -7.24
C LEU A 231 0.18 -21.06 -6.35
N CYS A 232 -0.96 -21.75 -6.29
CA CYS A 232 -2.06 -21.38 -5.40
C CYS A 232 -1.62 -21.39 -3.92
N HIS A 233 -0.74 -22.31 -3.53
CA HIS A 233 -0.18 -22.31 -2.17
C HIS A 233 0.73 -21.10 -1.93
N LEU A 234 1.60 -20.77 -2.88
CA LEU A 234 2.43 -19.56 -2.82
C LEU A 234 1.57 -18.30 -2.70
N GLU A 235 0.52 -18.18 -3.52
CA GLU A 235 -0.45 -17.07 -3.47
C GLU A 235 -1.01 -16.89 -2.07
N LYS A 236 -1.52 -17.96 -1.43
CA LYS A 236 -2.01 -17.91 -0.04
C LYS A 236 -0.95 -17.42 0.94
N LYS A 237 0.29 -17.91 0.83
CA LYS A 237 1.38 -17.53 1.73
C LYS A 237 1.74 -16.06 1.57
N VAL A 238 1.81 -15.57 0.33
CA VAL A 238 2.05 -14.15 0.04
C VAL A 238 0.91 -13.29 0.59
N ASN A 239 -0.35 -13.64 0.30
CA ASN A 239 -1.50 -12.88 0.79
C ASN A 239 -1.55 -12.81 2.32
N THR A 240 -1.29 -13.94 3.00
CA THR A 240 -1.22 -13.99 4.47
C THR A 240 -0.09 -13.13 5.02
N ALA A 241 1.10 -13.18 4.38
CA ALA A 241 2.24 -12.35 4.77
C ALA A 241 1.96 -10.86 4.59
N VAL A 242 1.27 -10.47 3.51
CA VAL A 242 0.84 -9.08 3.30
C VAL A 242 -0.15 -8.64 4.36
N LEU A 243 -1.13 -9.48 4.75
CA LEU A 243 -2.08 -9.14 5.82
C LEU A 243 -1.38 -8.99 7.19
N LYS A 244 -0.42 -9.87 7.50
CA LYS A 244 0.42 -9.74 8.71
C LYS A 244 1.27 -8.47 8.66
N LEU A 245 1.84 -8.15 7.50
CA LEU A 245 2.59 -6.92 7.28
C LEU A 245 1.69 -5.70 7.46
N CYS A 246 0.46 -5.71 6.92
CA CYS A 246 -0.55 -4.68 7.16
C CYS A 246 -0.81 -4.50 8.65
N LEU A 247 -1.08 -5.59 9.38
CA LEU A 247 -1.32 -5.54 10.82
C LEU A 247 -0.14 -4.90 11.56
N LYS A 248 1.09 -5.34 11.27
CA LYS A 248 2.30 -4.81 11.92
C LYS A 248 2.52 -3.33 11.60
N THR A 249 2.45 -2.95 10.33
CA THR A 249 2.67 -1.58 9.87
C THR A 249 1.59 -0.64 10.39
N PHE A 250 0.31 -1.04 10.35
CA PHE A 250 -0.80 -0.23 10.81
C PHE A 250 -0.93 -0.14 12.33
N SER A 251 -0.36 -1.10 13.07
CA SER A 251 -0.24 -1.03 14.52
C SER A 251 0.67 0.11 15.00
N GLN A 252 1.68 0.48 14.20
CA GLN A 252 2.70 1.47 14.55
C GLN A 252 2.89 2.43 13.37
N PHE A 253 1.78 2.93 12.86
CA PHE A 253 1.76 3.54 11.55
C PHE A 253 2.51 4.87 11.47
N THR A 254 2.42 5.67 12.53
CA THR A 254 3.04 6.99 12.66
C THR A 254 4.31 6.97 13.53
N THR A 255 4.53 5.89 14.27
CA THR A 255 5.52 5.82 15.35
C THR A 255 6.97 6.02 14.90
N PRO A 256 7.46 5.45 13.78
CA PRO A 256 8.85 5.68 13.36
C PRO A 256 9.16 7.16 13.11
N LEU A 257 8.22 7.88 12.48
CA LEU A 257 8.35 9.31 12.23
C LEU A 257 8.28 10.14 13.53
N GLU A 258 7.38 9.79 14.43
CA GLU A 258 7.27 10.43 15.75
C GLU A 258 8.56 10.27 16.58
N LYS A 259 9.25 9.12 16.48
CA LYS A 259 10.55 8.90 17.12
C LYS A 259 11.63 9.84 16.58
N ILE A 260 11.73 9.97 15.25
CA ILE A 260 12.67 10.92 14.62
C ILE A 260 12.36 12.34 15.08
N ARG A 261 11.07 12.74 15.08
CA ARG A 261 10.66 14.05 15.57
C ARG A 261 11.10 14.28 17.01
N HIS A 262 10.78 13.36 17.91
CA HIS A 262 11.14 13.48 19.33
C HIS A 262 12.65 13.63 19.50
N PHE A 263 13.44 12.81 18.81
CA PHE A 263 14.90 12.91 18.78
C PHE A 263 15.38 14.29 18.30
N CYS A 264 14.86 14.79 17.16
CA CYS A 264 15.30 16.06 16.59
C CYS A 264 14.85 17.30 17.40
N PHE A 265 13.68 17.25 18.05
CA PHE A 265 13.11 18.40 18.76
C PHE A 265 13.64 18.51 20.20
N GLU A 266 13.70 17.36 20.88
CA GLU A 266 14.01 17.27 22.31
C GLU A 266 15.48 16.89 22.56
N GLY A 267 16.15 16.30 21.57
CA GLY A 267 17.56 15.91 21.68
C GLY A 267 18.49 17.07 22.08
N GLU A 268 19.40 16.76 23.01
CA GLU A 268 20.65 17.50 23.17
C GLU A 268 21.58 17.14 22.01
N LYS A 269 22.38 18.08 21.51
CA LYS A 269 23.22 17.90 20.31
C LYS A 269 24.25 16.76 20.48
N ARG A 270 23.87 15.48 20.29
CA ARG A 270 24.79 14.32 20.29
C ARG A 270 24.29 13.12 19.46
N VAL A 271 25.29 12.47 18.84
CA VAL A 271 25.40 11.17 18.14
C VAL A 271 24.63 11.00 16.83
N GLY A 272 25.34 11.15 15.70
CA GLY A 272 24.82 10.88 14.35
C GLY A 272 24.38 9.43 14.15
N ASP A 273 25.08 8.46 14.76
CA ASP A 273 24.79 7.03 14.61
C ASP A 273 23.37 6.63 15.09
N GLU A 274 22.79 7.35 16.07
CA GLU A 274 21.42 7.09 16.54
C GLU A 274 20.37 7.62 15.56
N LEU A 275 20.60 8.80 14.98
CA LEU A 275 19.73 9.37 13.96
C LEU A 275 19.73 8.50 12.70
N ASP A 276 20.91 8.03 12.26
CA ASP A 276 21.04 7.15 11.09
C ASP A 276 20.25 5.84 11.29
N SER A 277 20.27 5.27 12.51
CA SER A 277 19.46 4.10 12.83
C SER A 277 17.95 4.39 12.80
N LEU A 278 17.52 5.56 13.30
CA LEU A 278 16.11 5.96 13.28
C LEU A 278 15.62 6.24 11.85
N VAL A 279 16.47 6.84 11.01
CA VAL A 279 16.18 7.05 9.59
C VAL A 279 16.09 5.72 8.85
N ALA A 280 17.02 4.79 9.08
CA ALA A 280 16.95 3.45 8.47
C ALA A 280 15.67 2.68 8.87
N ASP A 281 15.22 2.81 10.13
CA ASP A 281 13.95 2.24 10.58
C ASP A 281 12.73 2.90 9.90
N PHE A 282 12.80 4.20 9.64
CA PHE A 282 11.76 4.94 8.92
C PHE A 282 11.71 4.57 7.44
N ASP A 283 12.85 4.51 6.76
CA ASP A 283 12.95 4.11 5.34
C ASP A 283 12.37 2.69 5.15
N LEU A 284 12.74 1.74 6.02
CA LEU A 284 12.17 0.39 5.99
C LEU A 284 10.65 0.40 6.24
N HIS A 285 10.15 1.31 7.08
CA HIS A 285 8.72 1.45 7.32
C HIS A 285 8.00 2.04 6.11
N VAL A 286 8.57 3.03 5.44
CA VAL A 286 8.06 3.60 4.19
C VAL A 286 8.03 2.52 3.10
N ASP A 287 9.10 1.73 2.95
CA ASP A 287 9.15 0.60 2.01
C ASP A 287 8.01 -0.39 2.22
N ARG A 288 7.71 -0.73 3.48
CA ARG A 288 6.57 -1.59 3.83
C ARG A 288 5.24 -0.95 3.45
N ILE A 289 5.05 0.35 3.71
CA ILE A 289 3.86 1.09 3.32
C ILE A 289 3.69 1.07 1.79
N MET A 290 4.78 1.31 1.04
CA MET A 290 4.80 1.22 -0.42
C MET A 290 4.40 -0.15 -0.91
N GLN A 291 4.95 -1.22 -0.30
CA GLN A 291 4.60 -2.59 -0.67
C GLN A 291 3.15 -2.93 -0.41
N ILE A 292 2.63 -2.58 0.76
CA ILE A 292 1.22 -2.79 1.08
C ILE A 292 0.33 -2.04 0.09
N GLY A 293 0.62 -0.76 -0.17
CA GLY A 293 -0.19 0.08 -1.05
C GLY A 293 -0.19 -0.39 -2.50
N LEU A 294 0.97 -0.74 -3.06
CA LEU A 294 1.08 -1.28 -4.42
C LEU A 294 0.38 -2.64 -4.54
N PHE A 295 0.46 -3.46 -3.50
CA PHE A 295 -0.29 -4.72 -3.44
C PHE A 295 -1.80 -4.47 -3.37
N ALA A 296 -2.26 -3.49 -2.58
CA ALA A 296 -3.67 -3.13 -2.48
C ALA A 296 -4.21 -2.60 -3.82
N VAL A 297 -3.46 -1.73 -4.51
CA VAL A 297 -3.78 -1.28 -5.88
C VAL A 297 -3.88 -2.45 -6.84
N SER A 298 -3.01 -3.45 -6.69
CA SER A 298 -3.01 -4.66 -7.51
C SER A 298 -4.24 -5.53 -7.33
N CYS A 299 -4.84 -5.49 -6.15
CA CYS A 299 -6.03 -6.26 -5.79
C CYS A 299 -7.34 -5.49 -6.01
N SER A 300 -7.28 -4.16 -6.10
CA SER A 300 -8.45 -3.30 -6.28
C SER A 300 -9.02 -3.42 -7.69
N SER A 301 -10.31 -3.73 -7.78
CA SER A 301 -11.10 -3.60 -9.01
C SER A 301 -11.61 -2.17 -9.23
N ASP A 302 -11.80 -1.42 -8.14
CA ASP A 302 -12.16 0.00 -8.18
C ASP A 302 -10.95 0.83 -8.61
N CYS A 303 -10.99 1.31 -9.86
CA CYS A 303 -9.94 2.14 -10.43
C CYS A 303 -9.80 3.50 -9.73
N ALA A 304 -10.90 4.12 -9.32
CA ALA A 304 -10.88 5.41 -8.64
C ALA A 304 -10.20 5.29 -7.27
N ARG A 305 -10.52 4.24 -6.50
CA ARG A 305 -9.82 3.91 -5.26
C ARG A 305 -8.36 3.58 -5.50
N GLY A 306 -8.04 2.83 -6.55
CA GLY A 306 -6.67 2.55 -6.95
C GLY A 306 -5.87 3.83 -7.25
N VAL A 307 -6.47 4.81 -7.92
CA VAL A 307 -5.85 6.12 -8.17
C VAL A 307 -5.63 6.90 -6.88
N LYS A 308 -6.60 6.94 -5.95
CA LYS A 308 -6.43 7.58 -4.64
C LYS A 308 -5.32 6.95 -3.82
N ILE A 309 -5.22 5.62 -3.81
CA ILE A 309 -4.13 4.91 -3.11
C ILE A 309 -2.79 5.27 -3.73
N ARG A 310 -2.65 5.20 -5.07
CA ARG A 310 -1.43 5.62 -5.75
C ARG A 310 -1.10 7.08 -5.45
N SER A 311 -2.11 7.96 -5.33
CA SER A 311 -1.90 9.35 -4.94
C SER A 311 -1.30 9.42 -3.54
N CYS A 312 -1.87 8.80 -2.52
CA CYS A 312 -1.25 8.84 -1.19
C CYS A 312 0.19 8.28 -1.18
N LEU A 313 0.46 7.18 -1.90
CA LEU A 313 1.81 6.62 -2.01
C LEU A 313 2.80 7.62 -2.66
N ALA A 314 2.38 8.24 -3.76
CA ALA A 314 3.16 9.27 -4.43
C ALA A 314 3.48 10.47 -3.52
N SER A 315 2.54 10.88 -2.65
CA SER A 315 2.78 11.97 -1.70
C SER A 315 3.78 11.57 -0.62
N LEU A 316 3.62 10.37 -0.05
CA LEU A 316 4.52 9.86 0.99
C LEU A 316 5.96 9.74 0.47
N GLU A 317 6.13 9.19 -0.74
CA GLU A 317 7.43 9.07 -1.41
C GLU A 317 8.04 10.44 -1.73
N ALA A 318 7.26 11.38 -2.28
CA ALA A 318 7.77 12.72 -2.61
C ALA A 318 8.22 13.49 -1.36
N LEU A 319 7.46 13.38 -0.27
CA LEU A 319 7.73 14.07 1.00
C LEU A 319 8.93 13.50 1.74
N GLU A 320 9.21 12.20 1.65
CA GLU A 320 10.33 11.54 2.32
C GLU A 320 11.66 12.28 2.07
N SER A 321 11.90 12.64 0.81
CA SER A 321 13.11 13.36 0.38
C SER A 321 13.31 14.74 0.99
N GLU A 322 12.25 15.37 1.49
CA GLU A 322 12.26 16.72 2.10
C GLU A 322 12.05 16.66 3.63
N LEU A 323 11.35 15.63 4.11
CA LEU A 323 10.96 15.47 5.51
C LEU A 323 12.16 15.19 6.42
N VAL A 324 13.00 14.21 6.09
CA VAL A 324 14.19 13.88 6.90
C VAL A 324 15.17 15.06 6.96
N PRO A 325 15.49 15.75 5.85
CA PRO A 325 16.28 16.99 5.90
C PRO A 325 15.65 18.08 6.78
N SER A 326 14.33 18.30 6.69
CA SER A 326 13.65 19.32 7.50
C SER A 326 13.71 19.04 9.00
N LEU A 327 13.56 17.77 9.41
CA LEU A 327 13.71 17.34 10.81
C LEU A 327 15.16 17.48 11.28
N THR A 328 16.11 17.12 10.42
CA THR A 328 17.55 17.27 10.71
C THR A 328 17.92 18.75 10.87
N ALA A 329 17.33 19.66 10.09
CA ALA A 329 17.56 21.10 10.22
C ALA A 329 17.13 21.63 11.61
N VAL A 330 16.08 21.07 12.23
CA VAL A 330 15.67 21.41 13.60
C VAL A 330 16.71 20.99 14.64
N LEU A 331 17.32 19.83 14.44
CA LEU A 331 18.39 19.32 15.32
C LEU A 331 19.63 20.21 15.26
N LEU A 332 19.99 20.68 14.05
CA LEU A 332 21.13 21.56 13.82
C LEU A 332 20.89 22.97 14.40
N GLU A 333 19.71 23.54 14.13
CA GLU A 333 19.30 24.86 14.56
C GLU A 333 17.84 24.88 15.01
N LYS A 334 17.64 25.14 16.32
CA LYS A 334 16.32 25.21 16.96
C LYS A 334 15.58 26.54 16.66
N SER A 335 15.57 26.97 15.41
CA SER A 335 14.86 28.17 14.97
C SER A 335 13.34 27.91 14.86
N PRO A 336 12.49 28.94 15.07
CA PRO A 336 11.05 28.79 14.86
C PRO A 336 10.71 28.47 13.40
N HIS A 337 11.52 28.95 12.44
CA HIS A 337 11.35 28.64 11.03
C HIS A 337 11.52 27.14 10.74
N ASN A 338 12.65 26.54 11.16
CA ASN A 338 12.93 25.12 10.93
C ASN A 338 11.89 24.22 11.59
N ARG A 339 11.49 24.56 12.82
CA ARG A 339 10.45 23.83 13.56
C ARG A 339 9.11 23.83 12.82
N ASN A 340 8.64 25.01 12.42
CA ASN A 340 7.35 25.12 11.72
C ASN A 340 7.39 24.43 10.35
N CYS A 341 8.51 24.50 9.64
CA CYS A 341 8.68 23.79 8.37
C CYS A 341 8.66 22.26 8.55
N ALA A 342 9.35 21.72 9.55
CA ALA A 342 9.32 20.29 9.83
C ALA A 342 7.92 19.83 10.27
N GLU A 343 7.25 20.60 11.12
CA GLU A 343 5.89 20.28 11.61
C GLU A 343 4.84 20.25 10.49
N ILE A 344 4.87 21.22 9.56
CA ILE A 344 3.88 21.27 8.47
C ILE A 344 4.07 20.10 7.49
N LEU A 345 5.31 19.76 7.16
CA LEU A 345 5.63 18.61 6.30
C LEU A 345 5.29 17.29 6.99
N MET A 346 5.61 17.16 8.28
CA MET A 346 5.29 15.97 9.06
C MET A 346 3.78 15.76 9.17
N ARG A 347 3.02 16.83 9.48
CA ARG A 347 1.56 16.75 9.55
C ARG A 347 0.97 16.30 8.23
N HIS A 348 1.43 16.86 7.11
CA HIS A 348 0.95 16.45 5.81
C HIS A 348 1.28 14.99 5.48
N TRP A 349 2.50 14.54 5.81
CA TRP A 349 2.87 13.12 5.67
C TRP A 349 1.94 12.21 6.49
N LEU A 350 1.66 12.58 7.74
CA LEU A 350 0.76 11.82 8.62
C LEU A 350 -0.67 11.78 8.08
N ASP A 351 -1.19 12.89 7.57
CA ASP A 351 -2.52 12.96 6.97
C ASP A 351 -2.62 12.04 5.74
N GLN A 352 -1.61 12.04 4.87
CA GLN A 352 -1.53 11.15 3.70
C GLN A 352 -1.40 9.68 4.11
N ALA A 353 -0.62 9.38 5.15
CA ALA A 353 -0.52 8.05 5.69
C ALA A 353 -1.90 7.59 6.17
N VAL A 354 -2.57 8.36 7.04
CA VAL A 354 -3.89 8.00 7.61
C VAL A 354 -4.94 7.84 6.51
N ALA A 355 -4.92 8.69 5.48
CA ALA A 355 -5.78 8.54 4.31
C ALA A 355 -5.51 7.22 3.56
N LEU A 356 -4.25 6.86 3.37
CA LEU A 356 -3.84 5.59 2.76
C LEU A 356 -4.34 4.38 3.56
N GLN A 357 -4.17 4.39 4.89
CA GLN A 357 -4.68 3.31 5.75
C GLN A 357 -6.19 3.13 5.57
N LYS A 358 -6.95 4.22 5.59
CA LYS A 358 -8.40 4.20 5.37
C LYS A 358 -8.76 3.55 4.04
N LEU A 359 -8.10 3.96 2.96
CA LEU A 359 -8.35 3.42 1.63
C LEU A 359 -8.00 1.93 1.54
N ILE A 360 -6.93 1.48 2.20
CA ILE A 360 -6.53 0.08 2.22
C ILE A 360 -7.53 -0.77 3.02
N PHE A 361 -8.04 -0.27 4.15
CA PHE A 361 -9.06 -0.97 4.93
C PHE A 361 -10.35 -1.23 4.15
N LEU A 362 -10.67 -0.41 3.15
CA LEU A 362 -11.82 -0.65 2.28
C LEU A 362 -11.61 -1.79 1.26
N ILE A 363 -10.37 -2.25 1.05
CA ILE A 363 -10.04 -3.32 0.09
C ILE A 363 -9.83 -4.66 0.81
N ILE A 364 -9.39 -4.63 2.06
CA ILE A 364 -9.07 -5.83 2.84
C ILE A 364 -10.33 -6.66 3.09
N ASP A 365 -10.24 -7.98 2.89
CA ASP A 365 -11.28 -8.92 3.28
C ASP A 365 -11.45 -8.98 4.81
N PRO A 366 -12.64 -8.66 5.34
CA PRO A 366 -12.89 -8.66 6.78
C PRO A 366 -12.67 -10.00 7.45
N PHE A 367 -12.98 -11.11 6.77
CA PHE A 367 -12.78 -12.45 7.32
C PHE A 367 -11.29 -12.77 7.49
N ALA A 368 -10.50 -12.65 6.41
CA ALA A 368 -9.07 -12.94 6.42
C ALA A 368 -8.29 -12.04 7.37
N PHE A 369 -8.64 -10.75 7.45
CA PHE A 369 -7.94 -9.83 8.35
C PHE A 369 -8.28 -10.07 9.82
N SER A 370 -9.57 -10.32 10.13
CA SER A 370 -9.98 -10.71 11.48
C SER A 370 -9.31 -12.02 11.93
N GLN A 371 -9.11 -12.97 10.99
CA GLN A 371 -8.36 -14.20 11.26
C GLN A 371 -6.91 -13.90 11.66
N VAL A 372 -6.20 -13.10 10.85
CA VAL A 372 -4.79 -12.75 11.11
C VAL A 372 -4.64 -12.04 12.45
N ILE A 373 -5.54 -11.10 12.77
CA ILE A 373 -5.53 -10.39 14.06
C ILE A 373 -5.79 -11.35 15.21
N TYR A 374 -6.73 -12.29 15.06
CA TYR A 374 -6.99 -13.31 16.07
C TYR A 374 -5.79 -14.22 16.31
N GLU A 375 -5.13 -14.68 15.25
CA GLU A 375 -3.94 -15.54 15.34
C GLU A 375 -2.79 -14.83 16.06
N GLU A 376 -2.50 -13.58 15.69
CA GLU A 376 -1.46 -12.76 16.35
C GLU A 376 -1.80 -12.50 17.83
N ALA A 377 -3.04 -12.10 18.13
CA ALA A 377 -3.48 -11.88 19.50
C ALA A 377 -3.41 -13.18 20.33
N ALA A 378 -3.75 -14.33 19.74
CA ALA A 378 -3.69 -15.62 20.41
C ALA A 378 -2.26 -16.01 20.77
N GLU A 379 -1.30 -15.78 19.86
CA GLU A 379 0.12 -16.02 20.11
C GLU A 379 0.64 -15.17 21.28
N ILE A 380 0.29 -13.87 21.33
CA ILE A 380 0.64 -12.98 22.44
C ILE A 380 0.08 -13.50 23.77
N VAL A 381 -1.19 -13.90 23.81
CA VAL A 381 -1.82 -14.42 25.04
C VAL A 381 -1.25 -15.78 25.46
N ASP A 382 -0.82 -16.61 24.51
CA ASP A 382 -0.13 -17.87 24.82
C ASP A 382 1.24 -17.59 25.44
N VAL A 383 1.99 -16.60 24.94
CA VAL A 383 3.24 -16.13 25.55
C VAL A 383 2.98 -15.62 26.98
N LEU A 384 2.00 -14.73 27.17
CA LEU A 384 1.61 -14.23 28.51
C LEU A 384 1.21 -15.37 29.45
N SER A 385 0.46 -16.36 28.94
CA SER A 385 0.07 -17.55 29.71
C SER A 385 1.28 -18.39 30.11
N SER A 386 2.28 -18.51 29.23
CA SER A 386 3.51 -19.24 29.50
C SER A 386 4.38 -18.56 30.56
N THR A 387 4.47 -17.22 30.52
CA THR A 387 5.18 -16.39 31.50
C THR A 387 4.60 -16.58 32.90
N ILE A 388 3.27 -16.51 33.03
CA ILE A 388 2.58 -16.71 34.31
C ILE A 388 2.72 -18.15 34.81
N ARG A 389 2.70 -19.16 33.91
CA ARG A 389 2.96 -20.57 34.29
C ARG A 389 4.37 -20.78 34.84
N LYS A 390 5.36 -20.04 34.35
CA LYS A 390 6.73 -20.02 34.86
C LYS A 390 6.87 -19.23 36.17
N SER A 391 5.77 -18.79 36.77
CA SER A 391 5.72 -17.95 37.98
C SER A 391 6.39 -16.58 37.82
N SER A 392 6.55 -16.11 36.59
CA SER A 392 6.99 -14.74 36.29
C SER A 392 5.78 -13.82 36.24
N MET A 393 5.96 -12.58 36.67
CA MET A 393 4.92 -11.53 36.55
C MET A 393 4.86 -11.04 35.11
N ILE A 394 3.67 -10.61 34.68
CA ILE A 394 3.52 -9.87 33.42
C ILE A 394 3.62 -8.38 33.72
N GLU A 395 4.13 -7.63 32.76
CA GLU A 395 4.24 -6.18 32.87
C GLU A 395 3.21 -5.50 31.95
N GLN A 396 2.92 -4.23 32.24
CA GLN A 396 2.01 -3.44 31.45
C GLN A 396 2.42 -3.43 29.96
N ARG A 397 3.73 -3.35 29.66
CA ARG A 397 4.26 -3.38 28.28
C ARG A 397 3.87 -4.63 27.51
N ASP A 398 3.79 -5.78 28.19
CA ASP A 398 3.46 -7.05 27.55
C ASP A 398 1.99 -7.05 27.11
N VAL A 399 1.11 -6.44 27.92
CA VAL A 399 -0.32 -6.28 27.59
C VAL A 399 -0.56 -5.19 26.55
N VAL A 400 0.25 -4.13 26.54
CA VAL A 400 0.16 -3.07 25.51
C VAL A 400 0.34 -3.64 24.11
N SER A 401 1.20 -4.64 23.93
CA SER A 401 1.37 -5.31 22.63
C SER A 401 0.06 -5.93 22.11
N LEU A 402 -0.71 -6.59 22.98
CA LEU A 402 -2.03 -7.13 22.67
C LEU A 402 -3.04 -6.03 22.36
N LEU A 403 -3.05 -4.96 23.17
CA LEU A 403 -3.97 -3.83 22.98
C LEU A 403 -3.75 -3.12 21.65
N VAL A 404 -2.50 -2.95 21.24
CA VAL A 404 -2.16 -2.32 19.95
C VAL A 404 -2.73 -3.14 18.79
N VAL A 405 -2.46 -4.45 18.76
CA VAL A 405 -2.94 -5.37 17.72
C VAL A 405 -4.47 -5.40 17.65
N THR A 406 -5.14 -5.42 18.80
CA THR A 406 -6.60 -5.49 18.88
C THR A 406 -7.27 -4.14 18.54
N LYS A 407 -6.64 -3.00 18.86
CA LYS A 407 -7.13 -1.68 18.43
C LYS A 407 -7.11 -1.49 16.91
N VAL A 408 -6.21 -2.16 16.18
CA VAL A 408 -6.24 -2.16 14.71
C VAL A 408 -7.55 -2.72 14.18
N LEU A 409 -8.10 -3.78 14.79
CA LEU A 409 -9.40 -4.31 14.39
C LEU A 409 -10.52 -3.30 14.62
N GLN A 410 -10.51 -2.61 15.76
CA GLN A 410 -11.50 -1.57 16.07
C GLN A 410 -11.48 -0.48 14.99
N SER A 411 -10.29 0.00 14.65
CA SER A 411 -10.07 1.00 13.59
C SER A 411 -10.57 0.49 12.23
N PHE A 412 -10.16 -0.73 11.85
CA PHE A 412 -10.59 -1.40 10.63
C PHE A 412 -12.11 -1.46 10.51
N LEU A 413 -12.78 -2.06 11.51
CA LEU A 413 -14.24 -2.24 11.51
C LEU A 413 -15.00 -0.93 11.57
N SER A 414 -14.42 0.17 12.08
CA SER A 414 -15.05 1.49 12.04
C SER A 414 -15.02 2.12 10.65
N GLN A 415 -13.98 1.83 9.87
CA GLN A 415 -13.73 2.42 8.56
C GLN A 415 -14.35 1.62 7.42
N SER A 416 -14.43 0.29 7.55
CA SER A 416 -15.00 -0.60 6.53
C SER A 416 -16.51 -0.82 6.64
N GLN A 417 -17.21 -0.14 7.55
CA GLN A 417 -18.66 -0.31 7.74
C GLN A 417 -19.48 -0.04 6.48
N SER A 418 -19.02 0.89 5.62
CA SER A 418 -19.69 1.23 4.37
C SER A 418 -19.64 0.12 3.32
N GLU A 419 -18.70 -0.82 3.45
CA GLU A 419 -18.53 -1.93 2.51
C GLU A 419 -19.30 -3.19 2.95
N PHE A 420 -19.82 -3.22 4.19
CA PHE A 420 -20.58 -4.36 4.70
C PHE A 420 -22.01 -4.35 4.17
N SER A 421 -22.55 -5.54 3.88
CA SER A 421 -24.00 -5.66 3.63
C SER A 421 -24.80 -5.32 4.88
N ASP A 422 -26.07 -4.89 4.73
CA ASP A 422 -26.93 -4.53 5.86
C ASP A 422 -27.04 -5.64 6.93
N ASN A 423 -27.00 -6.91 6.51
CA ASN A 423 -27.05 -8.06 7.41
C ASN A 423 -25.74 -8.21 8.20
N GLU A 424 -24.59 -8.12 7.53
CA GLU A 424 -23.27 -8.17 8.17
C GLU A 424 -23.07 -7.00 9.12
N ALA A 425 -23.43 -5.79 8.70
CA ALA A 425 -23.32 -4.58 9.51
C ALA A 425 -24.08 -4.71 10.83
N ASN A 426 -25.32 -5.24 10.81
CA ASN A 426 -26.11 -5.45 12.03
C ASN A 426 -25.53 -6.53 12.95
N LYS A 427 -25.05 -7.65 12.39
CA LYS A 427 -24.40 -8.73 13.15
C LYS A 427 -23.11 -8.23 13.82
N VAL A 428 -22.29 -7.48 13.08
CA VAL A 428 -21.02 -6.92 13.55
C VAL A 428 -21.26 -5.85 14.60
N LYS A 429 -22.20 -4.92 14.39
CA LYS A 429 -22.49 -3.81 15.30
C LYS A 429 -22.81 -4.26 16.72
N THR A 430 -23.62 -5.32 16.86
CA THR A 430 -23.99 -5.86 18.18
C THR A 430 -22.77 -6.42 18.91
N LYS A 431 -21.95 -7.22 18.22
CA LYS A 431 -20.76 -7.85 18.81
C LYS A 431 -19.58 -6.88 19.00
N LEU A 432 -19.53 -5.82 18.20
CA LEU A 432 -18.51 -4.77 18.31
C LEU A 432 -18.66 -3.99 19.63
N LYS A 433 -19.90 -3.83 20.13
CA LYS A 433 -20.14 -3.21 21.43
C LYS A 433 -19.49 -4.03 22.56
N ASP A 434 -19.80 -5.33 22.64
CA ASP A 434 -19.21 -6.23 23.63
C ASP A 434 -17.67 -6.25 23.54
N TYR A 435 -17.15 -6.22 22.32
CA TYR A 435 -15.70 -6.16 22.08
C TYR A 435 -15.07 -4.88 22.63
N ASN A 436 -15.66 -3.72 22.37
CA ASN A 436 -15.15 -2.44 22.85
C ASN A 436 -15.16 -2.37 24.39
N GLU A 437 -16.23 -2.84 25.03
CA GLU A 437 -16.33 -2.89 26.49
C GLU A 437 -15.22 -3.76 27.11
N VAL A 438 -14.97 -4.94 26.55
CA VAL A 438 -13.89 -5.83 27.03
C VAL A 438 -12.51 -5.24 26.74
N LEU A 439 -12.32 -4.58 25.60
CA LEU A 439 -11.06 -3.92 25.25
C LEU A 439 -10.70 -2.82 26.25
N GLU A 440 -11.68 -1.97 26.60
CA GLU A 440 -11.54 -0.93 27.62
C GLU A 440 -11.27 -1.52 29.01
N GLU A 441 -11.92 -2.64 29.37
CA GLU A 441 -11.68 -3.34 30.62
C GLU A 441 -10.24 -3.87 30.71
N VAL A 442 -9.71 -4.47 29.64
CA VAL A 442 -8.31 -4.95 29.59
C VAL A 442 -7.33 -3.79 29.73
N GLU A 443 -7.58 -2.68 29.02
CA GLU A 443 -6.72 -1.50 29.10
C GLU A 443 -6.70 -0.90 30.52
N THR A 444 -7.88 -0.76 31.13
CA THR A 444 -8.01 -0.22 32.49
C THR A 444 -7.38 -1.15 33.52
N ALA A 445 -7.64 -2.46 33.42
CA ALA A 445 -7.06 -3.46 34.32
C ALA A 445 -5.53 -3.50 34.20
N SER A 446 -4.98 -3.39 33.00
CA SER A 446 -3.53 -3.32 32.77
C SER A 446 -2.90 -2.11 33.47
N LYS A 447 -3.54 -0.93 33.37
CA LYS A 447 -3.07 0.31 34.02
C LYS A 447 -3.22 0.32 35.55
N LEU A 448 -4.21 -0.38 36.10
CA LEU A 448 -4.47 -0.36 37.55
C LEU A 448 -3.76 -1.49 38.30
N LEU A 449 -3.71 -2.68 37.70
CA LEU A 449 -3.28 -3.91 38.36
C LEU A 449 -1.83 -4.29 38.08
N LEU A 450 -1.20 -3.72 37.03
CA LEU A 450 0.20 -4.01 36.67
C LEU A 450 1.14 -2.82 36.91
N SER A 451 0.69 -1.78 37.62
CA SER A 451 1.49 -0.59 37.90
C SER A 451 2.12 -0.63 39.29
N GLY A 452 3.45 -0.46 39.34
CA GLY A 452 4.22 -0.30 40.57
C GLY A 452 3.97 -1.41 41.60
N ASP A 453 3.63 -1.01 42.82
CA ASP A 453 3.44 -1.88 44.00
C ASP A 453 2.22 -2.81 43.90
N ASN A 454 1.31 -2.58 42.95
CA ASN A 454 0.14 -3.44 42.74
C ASN A 454 0.44 -4.67 41.89
N ASN A 455 1.62 -4.74 41.26
CA ASN A 455 1.96 -5.88 40.42
C ASN A 455 2.31 -7.10 41.28
N ASP A 456 1.31 -7.93 41.50
CA ASP A 456 1.45 -9.22 42.18
C ASP A 456 1.04 -10.38 41.24
N PRO A 457 1.41 -11.64 41.56
CA PRO A 457 1.11 -12.78 40.70
C PRO A 457 -0.39 -13.03 40.51
N GLU A 458 -1.23 -12.63 41.47
CA GLU A 458 -2.68 -12.80 41.39
C GLU A 458 -3.31 -11.75 40.48
N ASN A 459 -2.83 -10.51 40.54
CA ASN A 459 -3.19 -9.44 39.63
C ASN A 459 -2.73 -9.75 38.18
N SER A 460 -1.53 -10.30 38.01
CA SER A 460 -1.07 -10.85 36.72
C SER A 460 -2.06 -11.90 36.14
N LYS A 461 -2.54 -12.84 36.96
CA LYS A 461 -3.56 -13.83 36.53
C LYS A 461 -4.90 -13.18 36.20
N ARG A 462 -5.34 -12.19 36.98
CA ARG A 462 -6.60 -11.46 36.76
C ARG A 462 -6.57 -10.70 35.44
N VAL A 463 -5.45 -10.09 35.08
CA VAL A 463 -5.27 -9.42 33.79
C VAL A 463 -5.23 -10.45 32.65
N LEU A 464 -4.47 -11.55 32.81
CA LEU A 464 -4.46 -12.63 31.81
C LEU A 464 -5.86 -13.19 31.53
N LYS A 465 -6.69 -13.36 32.56
CA LYS A 465 -8.08 -13.82 32.39
C LYS A 465 -8.86 -12.87 31.48
N ARG A 466 -8.68 -11.55 31.63
CA ARG A 466 -9.32 -10.54 30.78
C ARG A 466 -8.77 -10.56 29.35
N CYS A 467 -7.46 -10.72 29.18
CA CYS A 467 -6.87 -10.93 27.84
C CYS A 467 -7.47 -12.17 27.14
N LYS A 468 -7.71 -13.25 27.87
CA LYS A 468 -8.40 -14.45 27.32
C LYS A 468 -9.86 -14.18 26.96
N ILE A 469 -10.58 -13.36 27.74
CA ILE A 469 -11.93 -12.92 27.40
C ILE A 469 -11.92 -12.07 26.13
N LEU A 470 -10.94 -11.17 25.98
CA LEU A 470 -10.73 -10.37 24.77
C LEU A 470 -10.55 -11.25 23.53
N LEU A 471 -9.77 -12.34 23.62
CA LEU A 471 -9.67 -13.32 22.53
C LEU A 471 -10.99 -13.99 22.18
N ILE A 472 -11.83 -14.29 23.18
CA ILE A 472 -13.13 -14.93 22.94
C ILE A 472 -14.05 -13.98 22.17
N VAL A 473 -14.13 -12.71 22.58
CA VAL A 473 -14.97 -11.72 21.86
C VAL A 473 -14.41 -11.39 20.48
N LEU A 474 -13.08 -11.32 20.34
CA LEU A 474 -12.39 -11.17 19.05
C LEU A 474 -12.75 -12.32 18.09
N LYS A 475 -12.73 -13.57 18.57
CA LYS A 475 -13.14 -14.73 17.77
C LYS A 475 -14.60 -14.67 17.36
N ARG A 476 -15.49 -14.15 18.22
CA ARG A 476 -16.92 -13.97 17.89
C ARG A 476 -17.12 -12.95 16.78
N ILE A 477 -16.31 -11.90 16.72
CA ILE A 477 -16.29 -10.95 15.60
C ILE A 477 -15.81 -11.64 14.34
N TRP A 478 -14.66 -12.31 14.39
CA TRP A 478 -14.11 -13.03 13.23
C TRP A 478 -15.12 -13.99 12.60
N VAL A 479 -15.81 -14.79 13.42
CA VAL A 479 -16.83 -15.74 12.94
C VAL A 479 -18.07 -15.05 12.35
N CYS A 480 -18.28 -13.74 12.56
CA CYS A 480 -19.38 -13.02 11.88
C CYS A 480 -19.24 -13.01 10.36
N PHE A 481 -18.01 -13.01 9.89
CA PHE A 481 -17.67 -12.94 8.48
C PHE A 481 -17.49 -14.34 7.87
N ALA A 482 -17.75 -15.41 8.63
CA ALA A 482 -17.71 -16.76 8.12
C ALA A 482 -19.04 -17.09 7.42
N ASP A 483 -18.98 -17.54 6.17
CA ASP A 483 -20.16 -18.09 5.49
C ASP A 483 -20.75 -19.29 6.26
N ASP A 484 -22.07 -19.50 6.16
CA ASP A 484 -22.78 -20.67 6.72
C ASP A 484 -22.20 -22.02 6.22
N VAL A 485 -21.45 -22.02 5.11
CA VAL A 485 -20.74 -23.18 4.55
C VAL A 485 -19.46 -23.50 5.32
N PHE A 486 -18.83 -22.51 5.97
CA PHE A 486 -17.57 -22.65 6.71
C PHE A 486 -17.76 -23.35 8.06
N GLU A 487 -18.92 -23.17 8.72
CA GLU A 487 -19.22 -23.89 9.97
C GLU A 487 -19.44 -25.40 9.74
N LYS A 488 -19.94 -25.79 8.56
CA LYS A 488 -20.17 -27.21 8.21
C LYS A 488 -18.89 -27.99 7.91
N ASN A 489 -17.82 -27.32 7.48
CA ASN A 489 -16.56 -27.97 7.07
C ASN A 489 -15.49 -28.04 8.17
N LYS A 490 -15.77 -27.53 9.38
CA LYS A 490 -14.80 -27.50 10.50
C LYS A 490 -14.45 -28.87 11.09
N SER A 491 -15.09 -29.95 10.64
CA SER A 491 -14.86 -31.30 11.14
C SER A 491 -13.60 -31.97 10.56
N GLN A 492 -12.87 -31.35 9.61
CA GLN A 492 -11.63 -31.92 9.10
C GLN A 492 -10.55 -30.84 8.84
N VAL A 493 -9.39 -31.06 9.47
CA VAL A 493 -8.06 -30.44 9.24
C VAL A 493 -7.81 -29.06 9.87
N VAL A 494 -7.30 -29.09 11.12
CA VAL A 494 -6.44 -28.04 11.69
C VAL A 494 -5.04 -28.66 11.82
N GLU A 495 -4.17 -28.43 10.84
CA GLU A 495 -2.74 -28.70 11.00
C GLU A 495 -2.08 -27.47 11.63
N LYS A 496 -1.60 -27.64 12.86
CA LYS A 496 -0.71 -26.68 13.55
C LYS A 496 0.67 -26.72 12.87
N PRO A 497 1.28 -25.58 12.53
CA PRO A 497 2.72 -25.53 12.35
C PRO A 497 3.39 -25.53 13.74
N VAL A 498 4.29 -26.48 13.95
CA VAL A 498 5.16 -26.56 15.14
C VAL A 498 6.29 -25.54 14.98
N LEU A 499 6.45 -24.67 15.99
CA LEU A 499 7.49 -23.64 16.10
C LEU A 499 8.69 -24.17 16.89
N GLU A 500 9.90 -24.04 16.34
CA GLU A 500 11.14 -24.00 17.10
C GLU A 500 11.89 -22.70 16.75
N LEU A 501 12.20 -21.90 17.78
CA LEU A 501 13.00 -20.68 17.68
C LEU A 501 14.50 -21.01 17.63
N PRO A 502 15.26 -20.29 16.79
CA PRO A 502 16.50 -19.67 17.29
C PRO A 502 16.55 -18.16 17.02
N SER A 503 17.38 -17.50 17.83
CA SER A 503 17.63 -16.07 17.97
C SER A 503 18.08 -15.35 16.69
N ILE A 504 17.61 -14.11 16.56
CA ILE A 504 17.83 -13.16 15.46
C ILE A 504 19.08 -12.33 15.77
N ASP A 505 20.01 -12.28 14.82
CA ASP A 505 20.85 -11.12 14.60
C ASP A 505 21.29 -11.03 13.13
N SER A 506 21.36 -9.80 12.63
CA SER A 506 21.76 -9.31 11.30
C SER A 506 20.74 -9.43 10.14
N LEU A 507 20.21 -8.26 9.76
CA LEU A 507 19.47 -7.95 8.54
C LEU A 507 20.42 -7.96 7.32
N GLN A 508 20.84 -9.13 6.84
CA GLN A 508 21.32 -9.28 5.47
C GLN A 508 20.93 -10.67 4.94
N LEU A 509 20.15 -10.69 3.85
CA LEU A 509 19.79 -11.90 3.12
C LEU A 509 21.06 -12.58 2.59
N GLN A 510 21.46 -13.70 3.19
CA GLN A 510 22.57 -14.50 2.67
C GLN A 510 22.20 -15.23 1.37
N PRO A 511 23.17 -15.41 0.44
CA PRO A 511 22.99 -16.15 -0.81
C PRO A 511 22.48 -17.57 -0.54
N THR A 512 21.54 -18.04 -1.35
CA THR A 512 20.93 -19.36 -1.14
C THR A 512 21.82 -20.53 -1.57
N GLY A 513 22.91 -20.24 -2.29
CA GLY A 513 23.70 -21.26 -3.00
C GLY A 513 23.02 -21.79 -4.27
N ASN A 514 21.81 -21.31 -4.60
CA ASN A 514 21.10 -21.61 -5.84
C ASN A 514 21.15 -20.36 -6.76
N PRO A 515 21.96 -20.37 -7.84
CA PRO A 515 22.15 -19.21 -8.71
C PRO A 515 20.85 -18.67 -9.32
N PHE A 516 19.89 -19.56 -9.57
CA PHE A 516 18.62 -19.19 -10.17
C PHE A 516 17.67 -18.52 -9.16
N LEU A 517 17.64 -19.02 -7.92
CA LEU A 517 16.90 -18.36 -6.86
C LEU A 517 17.54 -17.01 -6.47
N ASP A 518 18.87 -16.92 -6.50
CA ASP A 518 19.58 -15.67 -6.25
C ASP A 518 19.28 -14.62 -7.34
N HIS A 519 19.14 -15.04 -8.60
CA HIS A 519 18.65 -14.17 -9.68
C HIS A 519 17.24 -13.62 -9.39
N ILE A 520 16.31 -14.48 -8.97
CA ILE A 520 14.93 -14.07 -8.60
C ILE A 520 14.94 -13.12 -7.39
N ILE A 521 15.81 -13.37 -6.40
CA ILE A 521 15.99 -12.48 -5.24
C ILE A 521 16.48 -11.10 -5.69
N ASN A 522 17.49 -11.06 -6.56
CA ASN A 522 18.02 -9.80 -7.08
C ASN A 522 17.00 -9.07 -7.94
N ARG A 523 16.22 -9.77 -8.77
CA ARG A 523 15.11 -9.18 -9.51
C ARG A 523 14.05 -8.64 -8.55
N GLY A 524 13.72 -9.34 -7.47
CA GLY A 524 12.84 -8.85 -6.41
C GLY A 524 13.34 -7.55 -5.74
N LYS A 525 14.66 -7.44 -5.50
CA LYS A 525 15.29 -6.21 -4.99
C LYS A 525 15.18 -5.07 -5.99
N GLN A 526 15.44 -5.36 -7.26
CA GLN A 526 15.32 -4.38 -8.33
C GLN A 526 13.88 -3.89 -8.46
N ILE A 527 12.89 -4.78 -8.34
CA ILE A 527 11.47 -4.40 -8.33
C ILE A 527 11.18 -3.45 -7.16
N LEU A 528 11.75 -3.65 -5.96
CA LEU A 528 11.62 -2.67 -4.86
C LEU A 528 12.17 -1.29 -5.23
N GLN A 529 13.33 -1.24 -5.90
CA GLN A 529 13.98 0.01 -6.29
C GLN A 529 13.31 0.70 -7.49
N GLU A 530 12.67 -0.05 -8.38
CA GLU A 530 12.01 0.45 -9.60
C GLU A 530 10.57 0.94 -9.34
N ARG A 531 10.06 0.82 -8.11
CA ARG A 531 8.64 1.00 -7.74
C ARG A 531 8.19 2.44 -7.52
N SER A 532 9.04 3.42 -7.85
CA SER A 532 8.68 4.83 -7.68
C SER A 532 7.35 5.14 -8.36
N VAL A 533 6.44 5.74 -7.59
CA VAL A 533 5.08 6.05 -8.02
C VAL A 533 5.07 7.32 -8.89
N LEU A 534 6.02 8.24 -8.66
CA LEU A 534 6.18 9.47 -9.44
C LEU A 534 7.47 9.51 -10.28
N TYR A 535 8.59 9.01 -9.76
CA TYR A 535 9.91 9.15 -10.37
C TYR A 535 10.31 7.90 -11.14
N ARG A 536 9.73 7.72 -12.34
CA ARG A 536 10.34 6.81 -13.32
C ARG A 536 11.60 7.45 -13.87
N THR A 537 12.74 7.22 -13.22
CA THR A 537 14.04 7.53 -13.83
C THR A 537 14.11 6.82 -15.18
N PRO A 538 14.31 7.51 -16.32
CA PRO A 538 14.28 6.86 -17.63
C PRO A 538 15.44 5.88 -17.76
N ILE A 539 15.18 4.58 -17.61
CA ILE A 539 16.17 3.55 -17.95
C ILE A 539 16.30 3.54 -19.47
N LYS A 540 17.50 3.86 -19.97
CA LYS A 540 17.87 3.69 -21.39
C LYS A 540 17.53 2.26 -21.82
N LYS A 541 16.50 2.11 -22.67
CA LYS A 541 16.04 0.83 -23.21
C LYS A 541 17.20 0.07 -23.86
N LYS A 542 17.54 -1.11 -23.33
CA LYS A 542 18.04 -2.21 -24.16
C LYS A 542 16.82 -2.94 -24.71
N THR A 543 16.77 -3.03 -26.03
CA THR A 543 15.70 -3.60 -26.84
C THR A 543 15.50 -5.09 -26.52
N GLY A 544 14.39 -5.42 -25.85
CA GLY A 544 13.85 -6.76 -25.74
C GLY A 544 12.40 -6.75 -26.19
N SER A 545 12.09 -7.49 -27.25
CA SER A 545 10.75 -7.59 -27.84
C SER A 545 9.87 -8.54 -27.01
N ALA A 546 8.90 -8.01 -26.28
CA ALA A 546 7.78 -8.78 -25.74
C ALA A 546 6.53 -8.52 -26.59
N LYS A 547 5.96 -9.57 -27.19
CA LYS A 547 4.72 -9.50 -27.98
C LYS A 547 3.50 -9.45 -27.04
N ALA A 548 2.57 -8.53 -27.31
CA ALA A 548 1.33 -8.37 -26.55
C ALA A 548 0.35 -9.52 -26.82
N MET A 549 -0.05 -10.27 -25.78
CA MET A 549 -1.18 -11.22 -25.82
C MET A 549 -2.49 -10.49 -25.52
N LYS A 550 -3.52 -10.76 -26.33
CA LYS A 550 -4.91 -10.41 -26.04
C LYS A 550 -5.53 -11.55 -25.24
N SER A 551 -5.93 -11.30 -23.99
CA SER A 551 -6.62 -12.28 -23.16
C SER A 551 -8.11 -12.33 -23.50
N GLN A 552 -8.63 -13.53 -23.76
CA GLN A 552 -10.05 -13.83 -23.70
C GLN A 552 -10.31 -14.50 -22.35
N GLN A 553 -11.16 -13.90 -21.51
CA GLN A 553 -11.48 -14.42 -20.18
C GLN A 553 -12.18 -15.78 -20.25
N ILE A 554 -11.62 -16.78 -19.56
CA ILE A 554 -12.24 -18.09 -19.29
C ILE A 554 -12.73 -18.10 -17.82
N PRO A 555 -13.88 -18.70 -17.49
CA PRO A 555 -14.49 -18.58 -16.17
C PRO A 555 -13.72 -19.34 -15.07
N LEU A 556 -13.16 -18.57 -14.13
CA LEU A 556 -12.42 -18.93 -12.90
C LEU A 556 -13.08 -19.95 -11.93
N SER A 557 -14.25 -20.50 -12.28
CA SER A 557 -15.11 -21.32 -11.40
C SER A 557 -14.46 -22.57 -10.79
N LYS A 558 -13.40 -23.12 -11.39
CA LYS A 558 -12.73 -24.35 -10.89
C LYS A 558 -11.66 -24.13 -9.81
N LEU A 559 -11.13 -22.91 -9.65
CA LEU A 559 -10.02 -22.62 -8.73
C LEU A 559 -10.40 -21.77 -7.51
N VAL A 560 -11.63 -21.25 -7.46
CA VAL A 560 -12.13 -20.37 -6.38
C VAL A 560 -11.98 -21.00 -4.98
N HIS A 561 -12.20 -22.31 -4.86
CA HIS A 561 -12.12 -23.00 -3.56
C HIS A 561 -10.70 -22.99 -2.95
N LEU A 562 -9.67 -22.75 -3.76
CA LEU A 562 -8.27 -22.67 -3.33
C LEU A 562 -7.80 -21.22 -3.07
N ARG A 563 -8.57 -20.16 -3.33
CA ARG A 563 -8.09 -18.76 -3.18
C ARG A 563 -8.68 -17.98 -2.00
N LYS A 564 -9.25 -18.68 -1.01
CA LYS A 564 -10.09 -18.14 0.08
C LYS A 564 -9.43 -17.16 1.09
N LEU A 565 -8.27 -16.58 0.80
CA LEU A 565 -7.62 -15.54 1.61
C LEU A 565 -7.07 -14.49 0.65
N SER A 566 -7.88 -13.51 0.27
CA SER A 566 -7.49 -12.40 -0.61
C SER A 566 -8.19 -11.13 -0.18
N PHE A 567 -7.70 -9.98 -0.64
CA PHE A 567 -8.49 -8.75 -0.67
C PHE A 567 -9.79 -9.02 -1.47
N VAL A 568 -10.96 -8.64 -0.95
CA VAL A 568 -12.26 -8.95 -1.58
C VAL A 568 -12.61 -7.90 -2.63
N ASN A 569 -13.24 -8.38 -3.69
CA ASN A 569 -13.53 -7.69 -4.93
C ASN A 569 -15.03 -7.35 -4.98
N ILE A 570 -15.39 -6.10 -4.65
CA ILE A 570 -16.74 -5.58 -4.87
C ILE A 570 -16.74 -4.85 -6.21
N THR A 571 -17.60 -5.27 -7.14
CA THR A 571 -17.84 -4.56 -8.40
C THR A 571 -18.66 -3.31 -8.11
N SER A 572 -18.00 -2.16 -7.93
CA SER A 572 -18.67 -0.85 -8.01
C SER A 572 -18.80 -0.44 -9.48
N ASN A 573 -19.96 0.09 -9.87
CA ASN A 573 -20.13 0.75 -11.16
C ASN A 573 -19.14 1.92 -11.25
N GLU A 574 -18.18 1.85 -12.18
CA GLU A 574 -17.18 2.91 -12.34
C GLU A 574 -17.84 4.21 -12.83
N PRO A 575 -17.59 5.36 -12.17
CA PRO A 575 -18.01 6.65 -12.70
C PRO A 575 -17.24 6.96 -13.99
N SER A 576 -17.92 7.57 -14.96
CA SER A 576 -17.28 7.95 -16.23
C SER A 576 -16.15 8.96 -16.00
N LEU A 577 -15.13 8.95 -16.88
CA LEU A 577 -14.01 9.91 -16.84
C LEU A 577 -14.48 11.37 -16.79
N ASP A 578 -15.57 11.69 -17.49
CA ASP A 578 -16.17 13.03 -17.46
C ASP A 578 -16.65 13.40 -16.04
N LEU A 579 -17.18 12.44 -15.27
CA LEU A 579 -17.58 12.65 -13.88
C LEU A 579 -16.36 12.91 -12.99
N GLN A 580 -15.30 12.12 -13.13
CA GLN A 580 -14.07 12.26 -12.33
C GLN A 580 -13.34 13.58 -12.61
N ILE A 581 -13.27 14.01 -13.87
CA ILE A 581 -12.71 15.34 -14.22
C ILE A 581 -13.59 16.45 -13.65
N THR A 582 -14.91 16.29 -13.68
CA THR A 582 -15.84 17.27 -13.09
C THR A 582 -15.68 17.33 -11.57
N ASP A 583 -15.47 16.21 -10.90
CA ASP A 583 -15.22 16.15 -9.45
C ASP A 583 -13.92 16.88 -9.09
N ILE A 584 -12.84 16.68 -9.86
CA ILE A 584 -11.56 17.39 -9.69
C ILE A 584 -11.74 18.90 -9.88
N LEU A 585 -12.51 19.32 -10.89
CA LEU A 585 -12.82 20.74 -11.13
C LEU A 585 -13.66 21.34 -10.00
N ASN A 586 -14.63 20.59 -9.47
CA ASN A 586 -15.45 21.01 -8.33
C ASN A 586 -14.60 21.13 -7.05
N GLU A 587 -13.70 20.19 -6.81
CA GLU A 587 -12.79 20.21 -5.66
C GLU A 587 -11.84 21.41 -5.76
N MET A 588 -11.24 21.67 -6.93
CA MET A 588 -10.41 22.85 -7.14
C MET A 588 -11.18 24.17 -6.97
N THR A 589 -12.44 24.21 -7.42
CA THR A 589 -13.33 25.36 -7.19
C THR A 589 -13.63 25.54 -5.70
N THR A 590 -13.81 24.44 -4.98
CA THR A 590 -14.06 24.44 -3.53
C THR A 590 -12.81 24.92 -2.78
N LEU A 591 -11.62 24.45 -3.14
CA LEU A 591 -10.36 24.93 -2.58
C LEU A 591 -10.16 26.43 -2.83
N SER A 592 -10.40 26.89 -4.05
CA SER A 592 -10.31 28.31 -4.42
C SER A 592 -11.29 29.21 -3.65
N THR A 593 -12.50 28.71 -3.34
CA THR A 593 -13.53 29.45 -2.60
C THR A 593 -13.42 29.33 -1.09
N SER A 594 -12.85 28.24 -0.56
CA SER A 594 -12.68 27.98 0.89
C SER A 594 -11.80 29.00 1.61
N LEU A 595 -10.94 29.71 0.86
CA LEU A 595 -10.08 30.77 1.38
C LEU A 595 -10.79 32.13 1.51
N LYS A 596 -12.03 32.27 1.00
CA LYS A 596 -12.83 33.49 1.20
C LYS A 596 -13.50 33.45 2.58
N PRO A 597 -13.45 34.53 3.37
CA PRO A 597 -14.19 34.59 4.63
C PRO A 597 -15.70 34.56 4.36
N ASN A 598 -16.44 33.90 5.26
CA ASN A 598 -17.88 34.14 5.42
C ASN A 598 -18.09 35.63 5.74
N THR A 599 -18.32 36.46 4.74
CA THR A 599 -18.90 37.79 4.91
C THR A 599 -20.37 37.61 5.27
N THR A 600 -20.65 37.44 6.57
CA THR A 600 -21.73 38.10 7.33
C THR A 600 -22.05 37.33 8.61
N LYS A 601 -21.71 37.93 9.76
CA LYS A 601 -22.63 38.23 10.87
C LYS A 601 -21.85 38.98 11.96
N THR A 602 -21.65 40.26 11.71
CA THR A 602 -21.60 41.26 12.78
C THR A 602 -23.04 41.74 13.01
N ILE A 603 -23.37 41.93 14.29
CA ILE A 603 -24.67 42.22 14.93
C ILE A 603 -25.58 43.15 14.12
#